data_AF-A0A536Z5V3-F1
#
_entry.id   AF-A0A536Z5V3-F1
#
_cell.length_a   1.000
_cell.length_b   1.000
_cell.length_c   1.000
_cell.angle_alpha   90.00
_cell.angle_beta   90.00
_cell.angle_gamma   90.00
#
_symmetry.space_group_name_H-M   'P 1'
#
loop_
_entity.id
_entity.type
_entity.pdbx_description
1 polymer ?
#
loop_
_entity_poly.entity_id
_entity_poly.type
_entity_poly.pdbx_seq_one_letter_code
_entity_poly.pdbx_strand_id
1 'polypeptide(L)'
;NYVGGMVPFAKTKAARLAAGDPRLSLEERYKTHDGYVAAVRAAADNAACQGYLLAGPDAAAMGAKCTGPIPAGFPDDWAVLVNQAMASNVCNQPGDGGKCNPSAP
;
A
#
# COMPACT_ATOMS: atom_id res chain seq x y z
N ASN A 1 -15.14 -22.13 16.25
CA ASN A 1 -15.00 -20.68 16.46
C ASN A 1 -13.52 -20.33 16.32
N TYR A 2 -13.04 -20.07 15.10
CA TYR A 2 -11.64 -19.70 14.86
C TYR A 2 -11.56 -18.17 14.82
N VAL A 3 -10.78 -17.58 15.74
CA VAL A 3 -10.48 -16.15 15.73
C VAL A 3 -9.07 -16.03 15.16
N GLY A 4 -8.93 -15.42 13.98
CA GLY A 4 -7.63 -15.14 13.39
C GLY A 4 -6.87 -14.09 14.22
N GLY A 5 -5.54 -14.24 14.34
CA GLY A 5 -4.69 -13.24 14.97
C GLY A 5 -4.18 -12.20 13.95
N MET A 6 -4.11 -10.94 14.37
CA MET A 6 -3.48 -9.85 13.61
C MET A 6 -2.19 -9.42 14.31
N VAL A 7 -1.06 -9.43 13.61
CA VAL A 7 0.22 -8.93 14.12
C VAL A 7 0.67 -7.76 13.25
N PRO A 8 0.48 -6.50 13.71
CA PRO A 8 0.89 -5.33 12.94
C PRO A 8 2.41 -5.29 12.73
N PHE A 9 2.84 -4.66 11.65
CA PHE A 9 4.25 -4.33 11.49
C PHE A 9 4.65 -3.24 12.46
N ALA A 10 5.86 -3.33 13.01
CA ALA A 10 6.46 -2.22 13.72
C ALA A 10 6.52 -0.99 12.80
N LYS A 11 6.17 0.18 13.33
CA LYS A 11 6.16 1.42 12.56
C LYS A 11 7.58 1.92 12.27
N THR A 12 8.45 1.88 13.29
CA THR A 12 9.85 2.33 13.21
C THR A 12 10.82 1.18 13.40
N LYS A 13 12.07 1.35 12.94
CA LYS A 13 13.16 0.41 13.17
C LYS A 13 13.45 0.21 14.67
N ALA A 14 13.39 1.29 15.44
CA ALA A 14 13.61 1.24 16.88
C ALA A 14 12.56 0.36 17.57
N ALA A 15 11.27 0.54 17.24
CA ALA A 15 10.19 -0.28 17.77
C ALA A 15 10.33 -1.76 17.36
N ARG A 16 10.73 -2.02 16.10
CA ARG A 16 11.01 -3.37 15.61
C ARG A 16 12.09 -4.07 16.44
N LEU A 17 13.22 -3.40 16.65
CA LEU A 17 14.36 -3.97 17.39
C LEU A 17 14.03 -4.19 18.86
N ALA A 18 13.31 -3.26 19.50
CA ALA A 18 12.88 -3.40 20.88
C ALA A 18 11.92 -4.58 21.09
N ALA A 19 11.05 -4.86 20.12
CA ALA A 19 10.13 -5.99 20.15
C ALA A 19 10.74 -7.32 19.65
N GLY A 20 11.96 -7.30 19.10
CA GLY A 20 12.59 -8.46 18.50
C GLY A 20 11.90 -8.96 17.21
N ASP A 21 11.16 -8.10 16.50
CA ASP A 21 10.45 -8.51 15.27
C ASP A 21 11.46 -8.69 14.11
N PRO A 22 11.57 -9.90 13.52
CA PRO A 22 12.49 -10.15 12.42
C PRO A 22 12.06 -9.46 11.11
N ARG A 23 10.79 -9.06 10.98
CA ARG A 23 10.26 -8.44 9.76
C ARG A 23 10.59 -6.96 9.77
N LEU A 24 11.04 -6.42 8.63
CA LEU A 24 11.28 -4.98 8.46
C LEU A 24 10.06 -4.14 8.85
N SER A 25 10.32 -3.02 9.52
CA SER A 25 9.32 -2.03 9.90
C SER A 25 8.75 -1.28 8.70
N LEU A 26 7.65 -0.55 8.90
CA LEU A 26 7.08 0.33 7.86
C LEU A 26 8.07 1.41 7.43
N GLU A 27 8.81 2.01 8.37
CA GLU A 27 9.90 2.95 8.10
C GLU A 27 10.96 2.34 7.17
N GLU A 28 11.40 1.12 7.45
CA GLU A 28 12.43 0.45 6.65
C GLU A 28 11.91 0.04 5.25
N ARG A 29 10.60 -0.21 5.10
CA ARG A 29 9.98 -0.62 3.84
C ARG A 29 9.63 0.55 2.92
N TYR A 30 8.96 1.55 3.48
CA TYR A 30 8.26 2.57 2.69
C TYR A 30 8.75 3.99 2.98
N LYS A 31 9.36 4.23 4.15
CA LYS A 31 9.85 5.54 4.65
C LYS A 31 8.76 6.59 4.89
N THR A 32 7.86 6.80 3.93
CA THR A 32 6.76 7.76 3.96
C THR A 32 5.45 7.13 3.47
N HIS A 33 4.34 7.82 3.71
CA HIS A 33 3.03 7.44 3.16
C HIS A 33 3.05 7.41 1.62
N ASP A 34 3.63 8.43 0.98
CA ASP A 34 3.77 8.47 -0.48
C ASP A 34 4.63 7.31 -1.01
N GLY A 35 5.67 6.92 -0.26
CA GLY A 35 6.48 5.74 -0.58
C GLY A 35 5.67 4.44 -0.52
N TYR A 36 4.72 4.33 0.42
CA TYR A 36 3.78 3.22 0.47
C TYR A 36 2.82 3.24 -0.73
N VAL A 37 2.20 4.38 -1.05
CA VAL A 37 1.30 4.51 -2.20
C VAL A 37 2.04 4.18 -3.51
N ALA A 38 3.28 4.64 -3.67
CA ALA A 38 4.12 4.33 -4.82
C ALA A 38 4.41 2.82 -4.94
N ALA A 39 4.70 2.15 -3.82
CA ALA A 39 4.89 0.71 -3.80
C ALA A 39 3.61 -0.05 -4.18
N VAL A 40 2.44 0.40 -3.71
CA VAL A 40 1.15 -0.18 -4.11
C VAL A 40 0.89 0.00 -5.60
N ARG A 41 1.11 1.21 -6.15
CA ARG A 41 0.98 1.45 -7.60
C ARG A 41 1.87 0.52 -8.42
N ALA A 42 3.13 0.37 -8.02
CA ALA A 42 4.06 -0.52 -8.73
C ALA A 42 3.63 -2.00 -8.67
N ALA A 43 3.09 -2.45 -7.53
CA ALA A 43 2.57 -3.80 -7.39
C ALA A 43 1.28 -4.01 -8.21
N ALA A 44 0.38 -3.02 -8.20
CA ALA A 44 -0.87 -3.03 -8.95
C ALA A 44 -0.61 -3.04 -10.47
N ASP A 45 0.34 -2.23 -10.95
CA ASP A 45 0.81 -2.27 -12.33
C ASP A 45 1.30 -3.67 -12.71
N ASN A 46 2.15 -4.27 -11.87
CA ASN A 46 2.69 -5.59 -12.13
C ASN A 46 1.58 -6.65 -12.22
N ALA A 47 0.62 -6.62 -11.30
CA ALA A 47 -0.53 -7.53 -11.31
C ALA A 47 -1.43 -7.32 -12.54
N ALA A 48 -1.70 -6.07 -12.92
CA ALA A 48 -2.50 -5.72 -14.10
C ALA A 48 -1.82 -6.16 -15.39
N CYS A 49 -0.51 -5.93 -15.53
CA CYS A 49 0.26 -6.36 -16.70
C CYS A 49 0.32 -7.90 -16.84
N GLN A 50 0.18 -8.64 -15.75
CA GLN A 50 0.10 -10.11 -15.76
C GLN A 50 -1.33 -10.64 -15.90
N GLY A 51 -2.34 -9.77 -15.95
CA GLY A 51 -3.75 -10.16 -16.04
C GLY A 51 -4.36 -10.65 -14.73
N TYR A 52 -3.69 -10.42 -13.58
CA TYR A 52 -4.19 -10.79 -12.26
C TYR A 52 -5.05 -9.70 -11.59
N LEU A 53 -5.04 -8.48 -12.13
CA LEU A 53 -5.80 -7.34 -11.61
C LEU A 53 -6.49 -6.62 -12.76
N LEU A 54 -7.79 -6.33 -12.62
CA LEU A 54 -8.52 -5.56 -13.62
C LEU A 54 -8.11 -4.09 -13.54
N ALA A 55 -7.76 -3.52 -14.68
CA ALA A 55 -7.36 -2.12 -14.81
C ALA A 55 -8.01 -1.54 -16.07
N GLY A 56 -8.86 -0.54 -15.89
CA GLY A 56 -9.71 0.01 -16.94
C GLY A 56 -9.47 1.50 -17.19
N PRO A 57 -10.50 2.23 -17.65
CA PRO A 57 -10.38 3.67 -17.95
C PRO A 57 -10.00 4.54 -16.75
N ASP A 58 -10.48 4.21 -15.55
CA ASP A 58 -10.17 5.01 -14.36
C ASP A 58 -8.71 4.78 -13.93
N ALA A 59 -8.24 3.53 -14.00
CA ALA A 59 -6.83 3.20 -13.80
C ALA A 59 -5.95 3.91 -14.85
N ALA A 60 -6.36 3.97 -16.11
CA ALA A 60 -5.64 4.71 -17.15
C ALA A 60 -5.53 6.21 -16.79
N ALA A 61 -6.62 6.83 -16.33
CA ALA A 61 -6.64 8.24 -15.90
C ALA A 61 -5.72 8.49 -14.69
N MET A 62 -5.51 7.48 -13.85
CA MET A 62 -4.60 7.51 -12.70
C MET A 62 -3.14 7.14 -13.03
N GLY A 63 -2.86 6.76 -14.29
CA GLY A 63 -1.51 6.47 -14.78
C GLY A 63 -1.08 5.00 -14.69
N ALA A 64 -2.01 4.05 -14.63
CA ALA A 64 -1.70 2.62 -14.69
C ALA A 64 -0.96 2.25 -15.98
N LYS A 65 0.03 1.35 -15.87
CA LYS A 65 0.89 0.97 -17.01
C LYS A 65 0.25 0.01 -17.99
N CYS A 66 -0.62 -0.86 -17.51
CA CYS A 66 -1.32 -1.85 -18.30
C CYS A 66 -2.80 -1.75 -18.00
N THR A 67 -3.62 -1.62 -19.04
CA THR A 67 -5.07 -1.51 -18.94
C THR A 67 -5.74 -2.36 -20.02
N GLY A 68 -7.01 -2.68 -19.82
CA GLY A 68 -7.79 -3.50 -20.73
C GLY A 68 -9.30 -3.34 -20.51
N PRO A 69 -10.12 -4.05 -21.30
CA PRO A 69 -11.56 -4.04 -21.12
C PRO A 69 -11.94 -4.72 -19.80
N ILE A 70 -12.79 -4.07 -19.02
CA ILE A 70 -13.37 -4.63 -17.80
C ILE A 70 -14.72 -5.27 -18.14
N PRO A 71 -14.99 -6.53 -17.74
CA PRO A 71 -16.30 -7.14 -17.92
C PRO A 71 -17.39 -6.39 -17.15
N ALA A 72 -18.61 -6.36 -17.69
CA ALA A 72 -19.73 -5.68 -17.04
C ALA A 72 -19.98 -6.24 -15.63
N GLY A 73 -20.17 -5.34 -14.67
CA GLY A 73 -20.41 -5.69 -13.26
C GLY A 73 -19.14 -5.84 -12.40
N PHE A 74 -17.95 -5.71 -12.99
CA PHE A 74 -16.68 -5.69 -12.23
C PHE A 74 -16.17 -4.26 -12.06
N PRO A 75 -15.56 -3.94 -10.91
CA PRO A 75 -14.95 -2.63 -10.70
C PRO A 75 -13.60 -2.53 -11.40
N ASP A 76 -13.10 -1.30 -11.53
CA ASP A 76 -11.71 -1.04 -11.87
C ASP A 76 -10.82 -1.28 -10.65
N ASP A 77 -10.44 -2.55 -10.44
CA ASP A 77 -9.74 -3.02 -9.23
C ASP A 77 -8.43 -2.27 -8.98
N TRP A 78 -7.68 -1.95 -10.03
CA TRP A 78 -6.45 -1.16 -9.91
C TRP A 78 -6.74 0.22 -9.34
N ALA A 79 -7.77 0.92 -9.86
CA ALA A 79 -8.14 2.25 -9.39
C ALA A 79 -8.65 2.20 -7.95
N VAL A 80 -9.49 1.21 -7.62
CA VAL A 80 -9.99 0.99 -6.26
C VAL A 80 -8.84 0.75 -5.28
N LEU A 81 -7.90 -0.13 -5.61
CA LEU A 81 -6.76 -0.46 -4.75
C LEU A 81 -5.87 0.76 -4.48
N VAL A 82 -5.56 1.54 -5.51
CA VAL A 82 -4.71 2.74 -5.36
C VAL A 82 -5.43 3.82 -4.55
N ASN A 83 -6.74 4.00 -4.74
CA ASN A 83 -7.54 4.93 -3.92
C ASN A 83 -7.58 4.50 -2.44
N GLN A 84 -7.75 3.21 -2.16
CA GLN A 84 -7.68 2.68 -0.80
C GLN A 84 -6.30 2.90 -0.16
N ALA A 85 -5.22 2.72 -0.92
CA ALA A 85 -3.88 2.98 -0.42
C ALA A 85 -3.66 4.46 -0.08
N MET A 86 -4.13 5.38 -0.93
CA MET A 86 -4.07 6.83 -0.69
C MET A 86 -4.93 7.27 0.51
N ALA A 87 -6.05 6.60 0.76
CA ALA A 87 -6.90 6.86 1.92
C ALA A 87 -6.43 6.16 3.20
N SER A 88 -5.41 5.30 3.12
CA SER A 88 -4.92 4.53 4.26
C SER A 88 -4.11 5.39 5.23
N ASN A 89 -4.00 4.92 6.47
CA ASN A 89 -3.18 5.55 7.50
C ASN A 89 -1.77 4.95 7.59
N VAL A 90 -1.34 4.13 6.61
CA VAL A 90 0.02 3.55 6.60
C VAL A 90 1.03 4.70 6.53
N CYS A 91 1.85 4.85 7.58
CA CYS A 91 2.78 5.98 7.72
C CYS A 91 2.14 7.38 7.67
N ASN A 92 0.84 7.47 7.94
CA ASN A 92 0.09 8.72 7.99
C ASN A 92 -0.91 8.72 9.16
N GLN A 93 -0.46 8.29 10.34
CA GLN A 93 -1.28 8.37 11.54
C GLN A 93 -1.30 9.81 12.08
N PRO A 94 -2.27 10.20 12.92
CA PRO A 94 -2.26 11.52 13.54
C PRO A 94 -0.93 11.83 14.23
N GLY A 95 -0.31 12.97 13.88
CA GLY A 95 0.99 13.39 14.38
C GLY A 95 2.19 12.99 13.51
N ASP A 96 1.99 12.22 12.44
CA ASP A 96 3.11 11.71 11.62
C ASP A 96 3.59 12.65 10.52
N GLY A 97 2.71 13.54 10.04
CA GLY A 97 3.00 14.39 8.89
C GLY A 97 3.38 13.61 7.63
N GLY A 98 2.82 12.41 7.43
CA GLY A 98 3.12 11.53 6.29
C GLY A 98 4.45 10.75 6.38
N LYS A 99 5.15 10.80 7.53
CA LYS A 99 6.39 10.05 7.76
C LYS A 99 6.11 8.78 8.58
N CYS A 100 6.75 7.66 8.22
CA CYS A 100 6.69 6.47 9.09
C CYS A 100 7.42 6.71 10.41
N ASN A 101 8.51 7.50 10.39
CA ASN A 101 9.23 7.95 11.58
C ASN A 101 9.33 9.48 11.57
N PRO A 102 8.44 10.18 12.29
CA PRO A 102 8.41 11.66 12.31
C PRO A 102 9.62 12.26 13.03
N SER A 103 10.23 11.49 13.93
CA SER A 103 11.40 11.89 14.73
C SER A 103 12.74 11.52 14.09
N ALA A 104 12.72 10.81 12.95
CA ALA A 104 13.92 10.62 12.16
C ALA A 104 14.32 11.97 11.51
N PRO A 105 15.64 12.27 11.45
CA PRO A 105 16.14 13.47 10.77
C PRO A 105 15.72 13.52 9.29
#